data_AF-A0A2V8T4H4-F1
#
_entry.id   AF-A0A2V8T4H4-F1
#
_cell.length_a   1.000
_cell.length_b   1.000
_cell.length_c   1.000
_cell.angle_alpha   90.00
_cell.angle_beta   90.00
_cell.angle_gamma   90.00
#
_symmetry.space_group_name_H-M   'P 1'
#
loop_
_entity.id
_entity.type
_entity.pdbx_description
1 polymer ?
#
loop_
_entity_poly.entity_id
_entity_poly.type
_entity_poly.pdbx_seq_one_letter_code
_entity_poly.pdbx_strand_id
1 'polypeptide(L)'
;LERVLAQLRLYEHPLLEFAAHPKGDGVEVLINFKNPPVPVHTYNFEFHPRDLDHPQFEWEFQRQLYDCLHDYMVEMFIRTP
;
A
#
# COMPACT_ATOMS: atom_id res chain seq x y z
N LEU A 1 7.88 6.69 -9.70
CA LEU A 1 7.06 7.43 -8.70
C LEU A 1 5.72 7.91 -9.28
N GLU A 2 5.73 8.80 -10.29
CA GLU A 2 4.49 9.42 -10.81
C GLU A 2 3.40 8.42 -11.21
N ARG A 3 3.78 7.31 -11.86
CA ARG A 3 2.84 6.25 -12.24
C ARG A 3 2.13 5.62 -11.04
N VAL A 4 2.87 5.38 -9.95
CA VAL A 4 2.34 4.86 -8.69
C VAL A 4 1.42 5.88 -8.03
N LEU A 5 1.82 7.15 -7.99
CA LEU A 5 0.97 8.22 -7.46
C LEU A 5 -0.32 8.39 -8.27
N ALA A 6 -0.25 8.26 -9.59
CA ALA A 6 -1.43 8.30 -10.46
C ALA A 6 -2.40 7.16 -10.16
N GLN A 7 -1.88 5.94 -9.97
CA GLN A 7 -2.69 4.79 -9.61
C GLN A 7 -3.28 4.92 -8.20
N LEU A 8 -2.49 5.38 -7.22
CA LEU A 8 -2.95 5.60 -5.84
C LEU A 8 -4.12 6.58 -5.73
N ARG A 9 -4.15 7.61 -6.60
CA ARG A 9 -5.26 8.59 -6.63
C ARG A 9 -6.62 7.98 -7.01
N LEU A 10 -6.65 6.75 -7.52
CA LEU A 10 -7.89 6.02 -7.81
C LEU A 10 -8.50 5.38 -6.56
N TYR A 11 -7.77 5.33 -5.45
CA TYR A 11 -8.20 4.67 -4.22
C TYR A 11 -8.42 5.70 -3.11
N GLU A 12 -9.63 5.67 -2.56
CA GLU A 12 -9.97 6.41 -1.35
C GLU A 12 -10.47 5.43 -0.29
N HIS A 13 -9.99 5.60 0.94
CA HIS A 13 -10.42 4.77 2.06
C HIS A 13 -10.82 5.64 3.25
N PRO A 14 -11.95 5.35 3.95
CA PRO A 14 -12.40 6.15 5.08
C PRO A 14 -11.43 6.11 6.27
N LEU A 15 -10.72 4.99 6.46
CA LEU A 15 -9.84 4.78 7.61
C LEU A 15 -8.35 4.89 7.28
N LEU A 16 -7.99 4.83 5.99
CA LEU A 16 -6.59 4.68 5.57
C LEU A 16 -6.17 5.83 4.67
N GLU A 17 -4.90 6.20 4.80
CA GLU A 17 -4.21 7.14 3.94
C GLU A 17 -3.08 6.41 3.22
N PHE A 18 -3.03 6.60 1.90
CA PHE A 18 -2.02 5.99 1.06
C PHE A 18 -1.01 7.05 0.62
N ALA A 19 0.27 6.73 0.74
CA ALA A 19 1.36 7.58 0.28
C ALA A 19 2.35 6.74 -0.54
N ALA A 20 3.18 7.40 -1.34
CA ALA A 20 4.30 6.74 -1.98
C ALA A 20 5.51 7.66 -2.05
N HIS A 21 6.71 7.09 -1.93
CA HIS A 21 7.96 7.81 -2.10
C HIS A 21 9.00 6.98 -2.86
N PRO A 22 10.02 7.62 -3.46
CA PRO A 22 11.15 6.89 -4.02
C PRO A 22 11.88 6.09 -2.95
N LYS A 23 12.34 4.88 -3.29
CA LYS A 23 13.18 4.07 -2.43
C LYS A 23 14.21 3.32 -3.27
N GLY A 24 15.46 3.78 -3.24
CA GLY A 24 16.48 3.31 -4.18
C GLY A 24 16.02 3.56 -5.62
N ASP A 25 16.06 2.51 -6.45
CA ASP A 25 15.55 2.56 -7.83
C ASP A 25 14.03 2.32 -7.91
N GLY A 26 13.41 1.85 -6.82
CA GLY A 26 11.99 1.52 -6.75
C GLY A 26 11.10 2.62 -6.18
N VAL A 27 9.84 2.25 -5.96
CA VAL A 27 8.85 3.08 -5.27
C VAL A 27 8.29 2.30 -4.10
N GLU A 28 8.34 2.90 -2.92
CA GLU A 28 7.67 2.37 -1.73
C GLU A 28 6.30 3.02 -1.60
N VAL A 29 5.28 2.20 -1.35
CA VAL A 29 3.92 2.62 -1.01
C VAL A 29 3.72 2.39 0.48
N LEU A 30 3.15 3.38 1.16
CA LEU A 30 2.82 3.34 2.58
C LEU A 30 1.31 3.38 2.77
N ILE A 31 0.83 2.57 3.70
CA ILE A 31 -0.55 2.53 4.15
C ILE A 31 -0.58 2.89 5.63
N ASN A 32 -1.23 4.00 5.95
CA ASN A 32 -1.36 4.51 7.31
C ASN A 32 -2.81 4.57 7.75
N PHE A 33 -3.07 4.36 9.04
CA PHE A 33 -4.37 4.70 9.61
C PHE A 33 -4.51 6.21 9.79
N LYS A 34 -5.68 6.74 9.47
CA LYS A 34 -6.04 8.13 9.74
C LYS A 34 -6.28 8.29 11.25
N ASN A 35 -5.50 9.15 11.89
CA ASN A 35 -5.64 9.53 13.31
C ASN A 35 -5.85 8.33 14.26
N PRO A 36 -4.91 7.37 14.31
CA PRO A 36 -5.13 6.18 15.09
C PRO A 36 -5.13 6.53 16.60
N PRO A 37 -6.11 6.05 17.39
CA PRO A 37 -6.18 6.31 18.82
C PRO A 37 -5.12 5.55 19.63
N VAL A 38 -4.42 4.61 18.99
CA VAL A 38 -3.32 3.80 19.52
C VAL A 38 -2.22 3.71 18.47
N PRO A 39 -0.96 3.41 18.82
CA PRO A 39 0.07 3.14 17.82
C PRO A 39 -0.34 1.93 16.97
N VAL A 40 -0.52 2.13 15.67
CA VAL A 40 -0.79 1.05 14.71
C VAL A 40 0.36 0.96 13.71
N HIS A 41 0.67 -0.25 13.25
CA HIS A 41 1.76 -0.48 12.31
C HIS A 41 1.48 0.19 10.96
N THR A 42 2.50 0.85 10.41
CA THR A 42 2.49 1.37 9.04
C THR A 42 2.91 0.26 8.09
N TYR A 43 2.00 -0.15 7.21
CA TYR A 43 2.33 -1.15 6.20
C TYR A 43 3.02 -0.48 5.03
N ASN A 44 4.02 -1.16 4.49
CA ASN A 44 4.72 -0.72 3.31
C ASN A 44 4.94 -1.88 2.36
N PHE A 45 4.96 -1.58 1.07
CA PHE A 45 5.36 -2.50 0.03
C PHE A 45 6.06 -1.75 -1.10
N GLU A 46 6.91 -2.46 -1.82
CA GLU A 46 7.78 -1.87 -2.83
C GLU A 46 7.46 -2.38 -4.23
N PHE A 47 7.57 -1.48 -5.21
CA PHE A 47 7.60 -1.81 -6.62
C PHE A 47 9.00 -1.62 -7.18
N HIS A 48 9.51 -2.67 -7.81
CA HIS A 48 10.75 -2.58 -8.57
C HIS A 48 10.48 -1.90 -9.92
N PRO A 49 11.44 -1.18 -10.54
CA PRO A 49 11.28 -0.59 -11.87
C PRO A 49 10.66 -1.50 -12.93
N ARG A 50 11.01 -2.79 -12.88
CA ARG A 50 10.52 -3.80 -13.81
C ARG A 50 9.01 -4.02 -13.71
N ASP A 51 8.45 -3.94 -12.51
CA ASP A 51 7.02 -4.13 -12.27
C ASP A 51 6.25 -2.87 -12.73
N LEU A 52 6.87 -1.69 -12.58
CA LEU A 52 6.31 -0.41 -13.05
C LEU A 52 6.21 -0.33 -14.59
N ASP A 53 7.11 -1.00 -15.29
CA ASP A 53 7.13 -1.08 -16.75
C ASP A 53 6.25 -2.23 -17.30
N HIS A 54 5.72 -3.08 -16.42
CA HIS A 54 4.94 -4.24 -16.82
C HIS A 54 3.57 -3.84 -17.41
N PRO A 55 3.10 -4.47 -18.51
CA PRO A 55 1.81 -4.14 -19.13
C PRO A 55 0.61 -4.34 -18.19
N GLN A 56 0.74 -5.20 -17.18
CA GLN A 56 -0.31 -5.48 -16.19
C GLN A 56 -0.11 -4.73 -14.87
N PHE A 57 0.73 -3.69 -14.86
CA PHE A 57 1.04 -2.90 -13.66
C PHE A 57 -0.20 -2.51 -12.86
N GLU A 58 -1.28 -2.04 -13.49
CA GLU A 58 -2.49 -1.60 -12.79
C GLU A 58 -3.18 -2.73 -12.03
N TRP A 59 -3.21 -3.93 -12.63
CA TRP A 59 -3.79 -5.12 -12.02
C TRP A 59 -2.89 -5.64 -10.89
N GLU A 60 -1.57 -5.70 -11.12
CA GLU A 60 -0.61 -6.11 -10.09
C GLU A 60 -0.62 -5.15 -8.91
N PHE A 61 -0.71 -3.85 -9.18
CA PHE A 61 -0.85 -2.81 -8.18
C PHE A 61 -2.08 -3.02 -7.32
N GLN A 62 -3.24 -3.19 -7.96
CA GLN A 62 -4.50 -3.41 -7.24
C GLN A 62 -4.43 -4.68 -6.38
N ARG A 63 -3.91 -5.77 -6.95
CA ARG A 63 -3.77 -7.04 -6.22
C ARG A 63 -2.90 -6.85 -4.99
N GLN A 64 -1.72 -6.25 -5.15
CA GLN A 64 -0.78 -6.05 -4.04
C GLN A 64 -1.34 -5.12 -2.97
N LEU A 65 -2.05 -4.05 -3.36
CA LEU A 65 -2.73 -3.17 -2.42
C LEU A 65 -3.77 -3.95 -1.60
N TYR A 66 -4.61 -4.77 -2.24
CA TYR A 66 -5.65 -5.54 -1.56
C TYR A 66 -5.08 -6.66 -0.69
N ASP A 67 -4.03 -7.33 -1.14
CA ASP A 67 -3.31 -8.34 -0.36
C ASP A 67 -2.75 -7.68 0.93
N CYS A 68 -2.10 -6.51 0.83
CA CYS A 68 -1.62 -5.77 1.99
C CYS A 68 -2.75 -5.35 2.95
N LEU A 69 -3.90 -4.91 2.43
CA LEU A 69 -5.05 -4.55 3.27
C LEU A 69 -5.64 -5.76 4.00
N HIS A 70 -5.70 -6.90 3.31
CA HIS A 70 -6.17 -8.14 3.90
C HIS A 70 -5.25 -8.60 5.02
N ASP A 71 -3.95 -8.68 4.75
CA ASP A 71 -2.95 -9.11 5.74
C ASP A 71 -2.95 -8.17 6.94
N TYR A 72 -3.05 -6.87 6.68
CA TYR A 72 -3.17 -5.89 7.74
C TYR A 72 -4.38 -6.12 8.65
N MET A 73 -5.57 -6.31 8.07
CA MET A 73 -6.77 -6.59 8.86
C MET A 73 -6.64 -7.85 9.71
N VAL A 74 -5.95 -8.87 9.20
CA VAL A 74 -5.69 -10.11 9.92
C VAL A 74 -4.65 -9.90 11.02
N GLU A 75 -3.58 -9.16 10.78
CA GLU A 75 -2.54 -8.90 11.79
C GLU A 75 -3.03 -8.02 12.95
N MET A 76 -4.09 -7.23 12.76
CA MET A 76 -4.71 -6.42 13.82
C MET A 76 -5.49 -7.22 14.88
N PHE A 77 -5.62 -8.55 14.75
CA PHE A 77 -6.25 -9.34 15.80
C PHE A 77 -5.43 -9.30 17.11
N ILE A 78 -5.99 -8.69 18.15
CA ILE A 78 -5.40 -8.69 19.51
C ILE A 78 -5.45 -10.06 20.19
N ARG A 79 -6.23 -11.00 19.65
CA ARG A 79 -6.36 -12.38 20.09
C ARG A 79 -6.64 -13.25 18.87
N THR A 80 -5.82 -14.26 18.66
CA THR A 80 -6.00 -15.31 17.66
C THR A 80 -6.22 -16.66 18.38
N PRO A 81 -7.02 -17.58 17.84
CA PRO A 81 -7.16 -18.94 18.37
C PRO A 81 -5.85 -19.73 18.41
#